data_AF-Q5H346-F1
#
_entry.id   AF-Q5H346-F1
#
_cell.length_a   1.000
_cell.length_b   1.000
_cell.length_c   1.000
_cell.angle_alpha   90.00
_cell.angle_beta   90.00
_cell.angle_gamma   90.00
#
_symmetry.space_group_name_H-M   'P 1'
#
loop_
_entity.id
_entity.type
_entity.pdbx_description
1 polymer ?
#
loop_
_entity_poly.entity_id
_entity_poly.type
_entity_poly.pdbx_seq_one_letter_code
_entity_poly.pdbx_strand_id
1 'polypeptide(L)'
;MHIRLCHWCMAVALLLVHGLAPARAWQPAPGQVEIPLWPHAVPDALRHPKPESVGTGEGRYPWTKVSDVSRPTMTVYAPKGHNTGAAVLVFPGGGYQVLAMDLEGTEICDWLTARGITCVLLRYRVPNSGPTSVNDRRCYPKVQTALQDAQRALGMVRAQADQLAVDPHKIGVLGFSAGGHLMAAISTYFATRTYPPVDATDRVSCRPDFAIAVYPGHVWAHEDEDDDTRDPTHLDLRPDIRVVTDTPPTFLLQAQDDHVDGVSQVLAYYVVAPAKPRDPS
;
A
#
# COMPACT_ATOMS: atom_id res chain seq x y z
N MET A 1 -57.08 -64.17 -7.80
CA MET A 1 -56.78 -62.73 -7.63
C MET A 1 -55.65 -62.61 -6.62
N HIS A 2 -54.40 -62.50 -7.07
CA HIS A 2 -53.22 -62.38 -6.20
C HIS A 2 -52.63 -60.98 -6.33
N ILE A 3 -52.56 -60.27 -5.20
CA ILE A 3 -51.96 -58.94 -5.06
C ILE A 3 -50.45 -59.12 -4.85
N ARG A 4 -49.61 -58.50 -5.69
CA ARG A 4 -48.16 -58.37 -5.48
C ARG A 4 -47.86 -57.01 -4.85
N LEU A 5 -47.29 -57.01 -3.65
CA LEU A 5 -46.67 -55.82 -3.05
C LEU A 5 -45.32 -55.54 -3.71
N CYS A 6 -45.10 -54.31 -4.18
CA CYS A 6 -43.83 -53.84 -4.70
C CYS A 6 -43.16 -52.96 -3.63
N HIS A 7 -42.03 -53.42 -3.07
CA HIS A 7 -41.22 -52.67 -2.11
C HIS A 7 -40.31 -51.69 -2.86
N TRP A 8 -40.46 -50.38 -2.61
CA TRP A 8 -39.53 -49.36 -3.07
C TRP A 8 -38.46 -49.14 -1.99
N CYS A 9 -37.20 -49.42 -2.32
CA CYS A 9 -36.04 -49.03 -1.51
C CYS A 9 -35.72 -47.55 -1.77
N MET A 10 -35.84 -46.69 -0.74
CA MET A 10 -35.29 -45.33 -0.78
C MET A 10 -33.80 -45.38 -0.43
N ALA A 11 -32.93 -45.09 -1.40
CA ALA A 11 -31.54 -44.78 -1.15
C ALA A 11 -31.43 -43.31 -0.70
N VAL A 12 -30.93 -43.09 0.53
CA VAL A 12 -30.62 -41.75 1.04
C VAL A 12 -29.23 -41.35 0.52
N ALA A 13 -29.20 -40.41 -0.42
CA ALA A 13 -27.96 -39.79 -0.87
C ALA A 13 -27.51 -38.74 0.16
N LEU A 14 -26.41 -39.02 0.86
CA LEU A 14 -25.71 -38.06 1.71
C LEU A 14 -24.99 -37.04 0.81
N LEU A 15 -25.59 -35.86 0.65
CA LEU A 15 -24.93 -34.69 0.05
C LEU A 15 -23.82 -34.21 1.00
N LEU A 16 -22.57 -34.49 0.63
CA LEU A 16 -21.38 -33.86 1.21
C LEU A 16 -21.37 -32.37 0.84
N VAL A 17 -21.98 -31.56 1.69
CA VAL A 17 -21.82 -30.10 1.66
C VAL A 17 -20.36 -29.81 2.00
N HIS A 18 -19.55 -29.54 0.97
CA HIS A 18 -18.22 -28.98 1.14
C HIS A 18 -18.42 -27.54 1.60
N GLY A 19 -18.44 -27.32 2.91
CA GLY A 19 -18.48 -25.99 3.49
C GLY A 19 -17.25 -25.22 3.02
N LEU A 20 -17.44 -24.23 2.14
CA LEU A 20 -16.43 -23.21 1.86
C LEU A 20 -16.15 -22.51 3.18
N ALA A 21 -14.96 -22.74 3.75
CA ALA A 21 -14.50 -21.94 4.88
C ALA A 21 -14.52 -20.46 4.45
N PRO A 22 -15.05 -19.55 5.28
CA PRO A 22 -15.09 -18.13 4.94
C PRO A 22 -13.65 -17.64 4.70
N ALA A 23 -13.48 -16.83 3.65
CA ALA A 23 -12.21 -16.15 3.41
C ALA A 23 -11.82 -15.37 4.67
N ARG A 24 -10.63 -15.68 5.22
CA ARG A 24 -10.13 -15.04 6.43
C ARG A 24 -9.48 -13.73 6.03
N ALA A 25 -9.96 -12.62 6.61
CA ALA A 25 -9.30 -11.33 6.52
C ALA A 25 -7.98 -11.35 7.28
N TRP A 26 -7.02 -10.55 6.84
CA TRP A 26 -5.77 -10.38 7.57
C TRP A 26 -6.04 -9.72 8.92
N GLN A 27 -5.24 -10.09 9.93
CA GLN A 27 -5.32 -9.51 11.27
C GLN A 27 -3.90 -9.24 11.74
N PRO A 28 -3.64 -8.09 12.39
CA PRO A 28 -2.33 -7.81 12.95
C PRO A 28 -2.05 -8.74 14.14
N ALA A 29 -0.80 -8.77 14.59
CA ALA A 29 -0.41 -9.55 15.76
C ALA A 29 -1.22 -9.16 17.01
N PRO A 30 -1.45 -10.10 17.95
CA PRO A 30 -2.17 -9.80 19.19
C PRO A 30 -1.62 -8.57 19.91
N GLY A 31 -2.52 -7.70 20.38
CA GLY A 31 -2.16 -6.46 21.06
C GLY A 31 -1.93 -5.25 20.14
N GLN A 32 -1.94 -5.44 18.82
CA GLN A 32 -1.97 -4.34 17.86
C GLN A 32 -3.42 -3.92 17.57
N VAL A 33 -3.64 -2.61 17.40
CA VAL A 33 -4.97 -2.06 17.11
C VAL A 33 -5.06 -1.71 15.63
N GLU A 34 -6.02 -2.34 14.94
CA GLU A 34 -6.38 -1.99 13.58
C GLU A 34 -7.41 -0.85 13.60
N ILE A 35 -7.12 0.22 12.86
CA ILE A 35 -7.92 1.44 12.80
C ILE A 35 -8.48 1.60 11.37
N PRO A 36 -9.80 1.54 11.17
CA PRO A 36 -10.42 1.87 9.88
C PRO A 36 -10.13 3.31 9.46
N LEU A 37 -9.73 3.51 8.19
CA LEU A 37 -9.44 4.86 7.69
C LEU A 37 -10.70 5.68 7.44
N TRP A 38 -11.75 4.99 7.00
CA TRP A 38 -13.02 5.57 6.61
C TRP A 38 -14.08 5.21 7.64
N PRO A 39 -14.64 6.18 8.40
CA PRO A 39 -15.67 5.91 9.41
C PRO A 39 -17.02 5.51 8.78
N HIS A 40 -17.20 5.77 7.48
CA HIS A 40 -18.42 5.52 6.72
C HIS A 40 -18.09 4.84 5.38
N ALA A 41 -18.86 5.13 4.33
CA ALA A 41 -18.57 4.65 2.99
C ALA A 41 -17.17 5.08 2.56
N VAL A 42 -16.40 4.11 2.06
CA VAL A 42 -15.11 4.36 1.43
C VAL A 42 -15.35 5.15 0.13
N PRO A 43 -14.65 6.27 -0.13
CA PRO A 43 -14.82 7.03 -1.37
C PRO A 43 -14.45 6.15 -2.57
N ASP A 44 -15.16 6.30 -3.68
CA ASP A 44 -14.90 5.53 -4.91
C ASP A 44 -14.88 4.00 -4.68
N ALA A 45 -15.74 3.51 -3.77
CA ALA A 45 -15.86 2.10 -3.47
C ALA A 45 -16.23 1.29 -4.72
N LEU A 46 -15.61 0.11 -4.85
CA LEU A 46 -16.02 -0.89 -5.83
C LEU A 46 -17.48 -1.28 -5.57
N ARG A 47 -18.29 -1.40 -6.63
CA ARG A 47 -19.72 -1.74 -6.50
C ARG A 47 -19.94 -3.11 -5.87
N HIS A 48 -19.09 -4.08 -6.22
CA HIS A 48 -19.16 -5.47 -5.76
C HIS A 48 -17.75 -5.99 -5.47
N PRO A 49 -17.11 -5.57 -4.37
CA PRO A 49 -15.78 -6.05 -4.04
C PRO A 49 -15.84 -7.53 -3.71
N LYS A 50 -14.81 -8.28 -4.13
CA LYS A 50 -14.60 -9.63 -3.62
C LYS A 50 -14.29 -9.56 -2.12
N PRO A 51 -14.60 -10.61 -1.34
CA PRO A 51 -14.16 -10.71 0.04
C PRO A 51 -12.63 -10.69 0.11
N GLU A 52 -12.09 -9.96 1.07
CA GLU A 52 -10.66 -10.00 1.37
C GLU A 52 -10.22 -11.44 1.68
N SER A 53 -9.02 -11.79 1.22
CA SER A 53 -8.43 -13.10 1.49
C SER A 53 -6.95 -13.02 1.83
N VAL A 54 -6.52 -13.91 2.72
CA VAL A 54 -5.11 -14.15 3.03
C VAL A 54 -4.67 -15.45 2.38
N GLY A 55 -3.53 -15.42 1.70
CA GLY A 55 -2.86 -16.59 1.17
C GLY A 55 -1.35 -16.47 1.27
N THR A 56 -0.65 -17.39 0.62
CA THR A 56 0.81 -17.35 0.52
C THR A 56 1.19 -16.77 -0.84
N GLY A 57 2.11 -15.81 -0.82
CA GLY A 57 2.78 -15.32 -2.00
C GLY A 57 4.05 -16.13 -2.30
N GLU A 58 4.44 -16.15 -3.56
CA GLU A 58 5.63 -16.86 -4.04
C GLU A 58 6.82 -15.90 -4.12
N GLY A 59 8.03 -16.43 -3.91
CA GLY A 59 9.27 -15.67 -3.86
C GLY A 59 10.41 -16.54 -3.35
N ARG A 60 11.56 -15.93 -3.02
CA ARG A 60 12.68 -16.67 -2.40
C ARG A 60 12.24 -17.36 -1.09
N TYR A 61 11.36 -16.71 -0.35
CA TYR A 61 10.70 -17.24 0.84
C TYR A 61 9.19 -16.99 0.73
N PRO A 62 8.34 -17.87 1.29
CA PRO A 62 6.91 -17.63 1.34
C PRO A 62 6.60 -16.39 2.19
N TRP A 63 5.62 -15.62 1.75
CA TRP A 63 5.18 -14.39 2.43
C TRP A 63 3.65 -14.33 2.49
N THR A 64 3.12 -13.53 3.41
CA THR A 64 1.70 -13.34 3.65
C THR A 64 1.10 -12.39 2.61
N LYS A 65 0.34 -12.96 1.68
CA LYS A 65 -0.33 -12.24 0.60
C LYS A 65 -1.76 -11.89 0.99
N VAL A 66 -2.08 -10.60 1.00
CA VAL A 66 -3.46 -10.12 1.21
C VAL A 66 -4.03 -9.60 -0.10
N SER A 67 -5.22 -10.08 -0.45
CA SER A 67 -5.90 -9.76 -1.71
C SER A 67 -7.28 -9.16 -1.45
N ASP A 68 -7.80 -8.39 -2.42
CA ASP A 68 -9.18 -7.88 -2.41
C ASP A 68 -9.53 -6.98 -1.20
N VAL A 69 -8.56 -6.19 -0.72
CA VAL A 69 -8.78 -5.17 0.32
C VAL A 69 -9.73 -4.10 -0.20
N SER A 70 -10.97 -4.10 0.30
CA SER A 70 -11.97 -3.06 -0.01
C SER A 70 -12.23 -2.08 1.14
N ARG A 71 -11.84 -2.46 2.36
CA ARG A 71 -11.94 -1.66 3.58
C ARG A 71 -10.53 -1.44 4.13
N PRO A 72 -9.89 -0.32 3.79
CA PRO A 72 -8.51 -0.07 4.16
C PRO A 72 -8.41 0.32 5.64
N THR A 73 -7.29 -0.07 6.24
CA THR A 73 -7.00 0.16 7.65
C THR A 73 -5.55 0.60 7.81
N MET A 74 -5.25 1.22 8.94
CA MET A 74 -3.88 1.34 9.43
C MET A 74 -3.73 0.57 10.74
N THR A 75 -2.55 0.00 10.95
CA THR A 75 -2.19 -0.59 12.24
C THR A 75 -0.98 0.15 12.79
N VAL A 76 -1.09 0.66 14.02
CA VAL A 76 -0.02 1.40 14.68
C VAL A 76 0.77 0.47 15.59
N TYR A 77 2.07 0.37 15.35
CA TYR A 77 3.02 -0.36 16.19
C TYR A 77 3.85 0.65 16.97
N ALA A 78 3.69 0.63 18.29
CA ALA A 78 4.43 1.50 19.18
C ALA A 78 5.93 1.16 19.21
N PRO A 79 6.81 2.15 19.39
CA PRO A 79 8.24 1.92 19.52
C PRO A 79 8.58 1.04 20.72
N LYS A 80 9.62 0.22 20.59
CA LYS A 80 10.14 -0.66 21.65
C LYS A 80 11.32 0.02 22.34
N GLY A 81 11.22 0.22 23.66
CA GLY A 81 12.27 0.87 24.45
C GLY A 81 12.19 2.40 24.37
N HIS A 82 13.16 3.04 23.74
CA HIS A 82 13.17 4.50 23.58
C HIS A 82 12.17 4.94 22.51
N ASN A 83 11.64 6.15 22.60
CA ASN A 83 10.79 6.75 21.58
C ASN A 83 11.49 7.98 20.98
N THR A 84 11.73 7.95 19.67
CA THR A 84 12.37 9.03 18.90
C THR A 84 11.43 10.20 18.60
N GLY A 85 10.13 9.99 18.79
CA GLY A 85 9.06 10.89 18.34
C GLY A 85 8.80 10.80 16.83
N ALA A 86 9.50 9.96 16.07
CA ALA A 86 9.25 9.80 14.64
C ALA A 86 8.19 8.71 14.38
N ALA A 87 7.39 8.91 13.32
CA ALA A 87 6.53 7.88 12.76
C ALA A 87 6.85 7.64 11.29
N VAL A 88 6.69 6.40 10.84
CA VAL A 88 6.82 6.02 9.44
C VAL A 88 5.59 5.23 9.01
N LEU A 89 4.86 5.76 8.03
CA LEU A 89 3.82 5.01 7.33
C LEU A 89 4.47 4.06 6.32
N VAL A 90 4.20 2.76 6.45
CA VAL A 90 4.76 1.71 5.59
C VAL A 90 3.72 1.30 4.56
N PHE A 91 4.13 1.31 3.29
CA PHE A 91 3.35 0.90 2.13
C PHE A 91 3.94 -0.38 1.55
N PRO A 92 3.34 -1.55 1.83
CA PRO A 92 3.72 -2.80 1.17
C PRO A 92 3.59 -2.68 -0.35
N GLY A 93 4.35 -3.48 -1.10
CA GLY A 93 4.20 -3.66 -2.53
C GLY A 93 3.15 -4.71 -2.88
N GLY A 94 3.25 -5.27 -4.09
CA GLY A 94 2.29 -6.23 -4.64
C GLY A 94 1.54 -5.72 -5.88
N GLY A 95 2.15 -4.79 -6.63
CA GLY A 95 1.67 -4.34 -7.94
C GLY A 95 0.30 -3.67 -7.92
N TYR A 96 -0.14 -3.13 -6.77
CA TYR A 96 -1.53 -2.70 -6.54
C TYR A 96 -2.60 -3.78 -6.81
N GLN A 97 -2.21 -5.06 -6.85
CA GLN A 97 -3.11 -6.21 -6.98
C GLN A 97 -3.29 -6.93 -5.64
N VAL A 98 -2.23 -6.99 -4.85
CA VAL A 98 -2.16 -7.63 -3.53
C VAL A 98 -1.26 -6.79 -2.62
N LEU A 99 -1.16 -7.18 -1.35
CA LEU A 99 -0.22 -6.60 -0.38
C LEU A 99 0.71 -7.68 0.17
N ALA A 100 2.02 -7.42 0.15
CA ALA A 100 3.05 -8.25 0.77
C ALA A 100 3.21 -7.92 2.26
N MET A 101 2.32 -8.47 3.10
CA MET A 101 2.09 -7.94 4.45
C MET A 101 3.19 -8.20 5.47
N ASP A 102 3.91 -9.31 5.39
CA ASP A 102 5.01 -9.59 6.32
C ASP A 102 6.36 -9.13 5.77
N LEU A 103 6.69 -9.50 4.53
CA LEU A 103 7.96 -9.18 3.86
C LEU A 103 8.23 -7.67 3.75
N GLU A 104 7.21 -6.88 3.40
CA GLU A 104 7.33 -5.43 3.14
C GLU A 104 6.48 -4.60 4.11
N GLY A 105 5.90 -5.26 5.11
CA GLY A 105 5.01 -4.66 6.09
C GLY A 105 5.45 -4.91 7.53
N THR A 106 5.02 -6.02 8.14
CA THR A 106 5.24 -6.26 9.58
C THR A 106 6.72 -6.42 9.94
N GLU A 107 7.55 -7.03 9.09
CA GLU A 107 9.00 -7.11 9.35
C GLU A 107 9.65 -5.73 9.37
N ILE A 108 9.18 -4.82 8.52
CA ILE A 108 9.62 -3.42 8.48
C ILE A 108 9.15 -2.68 9.73
N CYS A 109 7.92 -2.93 10.18
CA CYS A 109 7.45 -2.40 11.46
C CYS A 109 8.25 -2.93 12.66
N ASP A 110 8.64 -4.19 12.67
CA ASP A 110 9.52 -4.72 13.70
C ASP A 110 10.91 -4.06 13.67
N TRP A 111 11.46 -3.85 12.48
CA TRP A 111 12.74 -3.15 12.31
C TRP A 111 12.69 -1.68 12.78
N LEU A 112 11.62 -0.95 12.45
CA LEU A 112 11.39 0.44 12.85
C LEU A 112 11.17 0.56 14.36
N THR A 113 10.28 -0.27 14.92
CA THR A 113 9.93 -0.19 16.35
C THR A 113 11.08 -0.58 17.24
N ALA A 114 11.94 -1.52 16.84
CA ALA A 114 13.18 -1.84 17.55
C ALA A 114 14.18 -0.66 17.61
N ARG A 115 14.02 0.34 16.75
CA ARG A 115 14.82 1.58 16.69
C ARG A 115 14.11 2.77 17.32
N GLY A 116 13.04 2.53 18.06
CA GLY A 116 12.29 3.58 18.73
C GLY A 116 11.46 4.47 17.80
N ILE A 117 11.12 3.98 16.61
CA ILE A 117 10.27 4.68 15.64
C ILE A 117 8.87 4.04 15.63
N THR A 118 7.82 4.85 15.70
CA THR A 118 6.44 4.37 15.53
C THR A 118 6.25 3.90 14.10
N CYS A 119 5.82 2.65 13.90
CA CYS A 119 5.44 2.17 12.57
C CYS A 119 3.92 2.27 12.38
N VAL A 120 3.48 2.71 11.22
CA VAL A 120 2.07 2.70 10.82
C VAL A 120 1.94 1.88 9.54
N LEU A 121 1.53 0.62 9.66
CA LEU A 121 1.34 -0.25 8.49
C LEU A 121 0.01 0.07 7.82
N LEU A 122 0.07 0.48 6.55
CA LEU A 122 -1.13 0.80 5.77
C LEU A 122 -1.57 -0.42 4.94
N ARG A 123 -2.73 -0.98 5.28
CA ARG A 123 -3.45 -1.97 4.46
C ARG A 123 -4.36 -1.21 3.50
N TYR A 124 -3.79 -0.67 2.41
CA TYR A 124 -4.52 0.11 1.42
C TYR A 124 -5.35 -0.75 0.47
N ARG A 125 -6.32 -0.15 -0.22
CA ARG A 125 -7.20 -0.87 -1.15
C ARG A 125 -6.42 -1.58 -2.26
N VAL A 126 -6.83 -2.80 -2.62
CA VAL A 126 -6.38 -3.57 -3.79
C VAL A 126 -7.51 -4.51 -4.23
N PRO A 127 -7.59 -4.95 -5.50
CA PRO A 127 -6.70 -4.66 -6.62
C PRO A 127 -7.02 -3.32 -7.34
N ASN A 128 -6.20 -2.96 -8.33
CA ASN A 128 -6.40 -1.86 -9.28
C ASN A 128 -6.57 -0.48 -8.63
N SER A 129 -5.85 -0.24 -7.54
CA SER A 129 -5.93 0.99 -6.74
C SER A 129 -4.87 2.05 -7.09
N GLY A 130 -4.00 1.73 -8.04
CA GLY A 130 -2.97 2.56 -8.65
C GLY A 130 -2.54 1.99 -10.01
N PRO A 131 -1.52 2.57 -10.65
CA PRO A 131 -0.82 1.98 -11.80
C PRO A 131 -0.56 0.48 -11.63
N THR A 132 -0.94 -0.36 -12.59
CA THR A 132 -0.80 -1.82 -12.47
C THR A 132 -0.75 -2.49 -13.84
N SER A 133 -0.43 -3.79 -13.88
CA SER A 133 -0.70 -4.64 -15.05
C SER A 133 -1.89 -5.57 -14.80
N VAL A 134 -2.76 -5.73 -15.80
CA VAL A 134 -3.88 -6.69 -15.81
C VAL A 134 -3.86 -7.42 -17.14
N ASN A 135 -3.76 -8.76 -17.12
CA ASN A 135 -3.65 -9.59 -18.33
C ASN A 135 -2.54 -9.09 -19.28
N ASP A 136 -1.35 -8.86 -18.71
CA ASP A 136 -0.16 -8.36 -19.42
C ASP A 136 -0.36 -7.01 -20.12
N ARG A 137 -1.38 -6.25 -19.71
CA ARG A 137 -1.63 -4.89 -20.18
C ARG A 137 -1.58 -3.91 -19.04
N ARG A 138 -0.84 -2.84 -19.26
CA ARG A 138 -0.74 -1.73 -18.31
C ARG A 138 -2.10 -1.05 -18.17
N CYS A 139 -2.49 -0.81 -16.93
CA CYS A 139 -3.78 -0.31 -16.52
C CYS A 139 -3.57 0.85 -15.56
N TYR A 140 -4.15 2.00 -15.91
CA TYR A 140 -4.07 3.23 -15.13
C TYR A 140 -5.47 3.61 -14.69
N PRO A 141 -5.86 3.33 -13.44
CA PRO A 141 -7.18 3.65 -12.98
C PRO A 141 -7.35 5.18 -12.95
N LYS A 142 -8.53 5.65 -13.38
CA LYS A 142 -8.86 7.09 -13.34
C LYS A 142 -8.80 7.67 -11.92
N VAL A 143 -9.03 6.83 -10.92
CA VAL A 143 -8.97 7.18 -9.50
C VAL A 143 -7.96 6.26 -8.84
N GLN A 144 -6.93 6.85 -8.25
CA GLN A 144 -5.95 6.12 -7.45
C GLN A 144 -6.43 6.02 -6.01
N THR A 145 -7.22 4.99 -5.73
CA THR A 145 -7.83 4.77 -4.42
C THR A 145 -6.80 4.51 -3.31
N ALA A 146 -5.64 3.95 -3.65
CA ALA A 146 -4.54 3.80 -2.69
C ALA A 146 -3.98 5.16 -2.23
N LEU A 147 -3.92 6.16 -3.12
CA LEU A 147 -3.48 7.51 -2.77
C LEU A 147 -4.45 8.19 -1.79
N GLN A 148 -5.77 8.01 -1.98
CA GLN A 148 -6.77 8.49 -1.03
C GLN A 148 -6.54 7.89 0.36
N ASP A 149 -6.29 6.57 0.42
CA ASP A 149 -6.04 5.85 1.68
C ASP A 149 -4.76 6.35 2.36
N ALA A 150 -3.67 6.52 1.61
CA ALA A 150 -2.40 7.02 2.14
C ALA A 150 -2.52 8.46 2.66
N GLN A 151 -3.16 9.35 1.90
CA GLN A 151 -3.40 10.72 2.33
C GLN A 151 -4.21 10.74 3.63
N ARG A 152 -5.32 9.98 3.68
CA ARG A 152 -6.19 9.87 4.85
C ARG A 152 -5.43 9.35 6.06
N ALA A 153 -4.69 8.26 5.92
CA ALA A 153 -3.88 7.68 6.98
C ALA A 153 -2.86 8.69 7.53
N LEU A 154 -2.13 9.42 6.67
CA LEU A 154 -1.15 10.41 7.13
C LEU A 154 -1.82 11.56 7.89
N GLY A 155 -2.99 12.01 7.42
CA GLY A 155 -3.80 13.01 8.11
C GLY A 155 -4.25 12.55 9.50
N MET A 156 -4.69 11.30 9.62
CA MET A 156 -5.09 10.71 10.90
C MET A 156 -3.91 10.59 11.87
N VAL A 157 -2.76 10.08 11.42
CA VAL A 157 -1.55 9.98 12.24
C VAL A 157 -1.10 11.36 12.73
N ARG A 158 -1.07 12.36 11.84
CA ARG A 158 -0.68 13.72 12.20
C ARG A 158 -1.67 14.39 13.17
N ALA A 159 -2.97 14.19 12.97
CA ALA A 159 -3.99 14.72 13.88
C ALA A 159 -3.99 14.04 15.26
N GLN A 160 -3.47 12.81 15.35
CA GLN A 160 -3.37 12.02 16.58
C GLN A 160 -1.94 12.02 17.16
N ALA A 161 -1.03 12.86 16.65
CA ALA A 161 0.39 12.78 16.97
C ALA A 161 0.67 12.80 18.48
N ASP A 162 0.00 13.67 19.24
CA ASP A 162 0.10 13.72 20.71
C ASP A 162 -0.31 12.41 21.38
N GLN A 163 -1.41 11.78 20.93
CA GLN A 163 -1.90 10.51 21.47
C GLN A 163 -0.96 9.35 21.15
N LEU A 164 -0.26 9.45 20.02
CA LEU A 164 0.70 8.46 19.55
C LEU A 164 2.12 8.70 20.09
N ALA A 165 2.33 9.76 20.89
CA ALA A 165 3.65 10.24 21.30
C ALA A 165 4.62 10.42 20.11
N VAL A 166 4.10 11.01 19.04
CA VAL A 166 4.78 11.33 17.78
C VAL A 166 4.88 12.84 17.63
N ASP A 167 5.99 13.33 17.11
CA ASP A 167 6.16 14.72 16.68
C ASP A 167 5.43 14.89 15.32
N PRO A 168 4.45 15.79 15.20
CA PRO A 168 3.68 15.98 13.98
C PRO A 168 4.53 16.46 12.77
N HIS A 169 5.78 16.86 13.02
CA HIS A 169 6.77 17.27 12.02
C HIS A 169 7.87 16.21 11.77
N LYS A 170 7.67 14.97 12.26
CA LYS A 170 8.55 13.82 12.00
C LYS A 170 7.78 12.59 11.52
N ILE A 171 6.83 12.80 10.62
CA ILE A 171 5.99 11.74 10.04
C ILE A 171 6.45 11.49 8.60
N GLY A 172 7.18 10.39 8.38
CA GLY A 172 7.64 9.98 7.07
C GLY A 172 6.82 8.85 6.43
N VAL A 173 7.17 8.53 5.20
CA VAL A 173 6.60 7.42 4.43
C VAL A 173 7.71 6.51 3.90
N LEU A 174 7.45 5.21 3.84
CA LEU A 174 8.36 4.20 3.32
C LEU A 174 7.56 3.23 2.44
N GLY A 175 7.96 3.08 1.18
CA GLY A 175 7.26 2.23 0.22
C GLY A 175 8.17 1.30 -0.57
N PHE A 176 7.62 0.13 -0.92
CA PHE A 176 8.29 -0.95 -1.67
C PHE A 176 7.59 -1.24 -3.00
N SER A 177 8.29 -1.34 -4.13
CA SER A 177 7.70 -1.62 -5.46
C SER A 177 6.49 -0.71 -5.75
N ALA A 178 5.29 -1.26 -5.92
CA ALA A 178 4.04 -0.49 -6.04
C ALA A 178 3.75 0.42 -4.82
N GLY A 179 4.13 0.02 -3.61
CA GLY A 179 4.12 0.89 -2.44
C GLY A 179 5.14 2.03 -2.55
N GLY A 180 6.23 1.82 -3.28
CA GLY A 180 7.19 2.86 -3.68
C GLY A 180 6.59 3.90 -4.63
N HIS A 181 5.74 3.48 -5.56
CA HIS A 181 4.90 4.41 -6.31
C HIS A 181 3.98 5.20 -5.38
N LEU A 182 3.29 4.54 -4.45
CA LEU A 182 2.37 5.19 -3.52
C LEU A 182 3.09 6.24 -2.66
N MET A 183 4.31 5.91 -2.23
CA MET A 183 5.23 6.82 -1.54
C MET A 183 5.52 8.06 -2.40
N ALA A 184 5.87 7.87 -3.68
CA ALA A 184 6.13 8.98 -4.58
C ALA A 184 4.87 9.84 -4.75
N ALA A 185 3.73 9.21 -5.01
CA ALA A 185 2.44 9.87 -5.24
C ALA A 185 2.00 10.74 -4.05
N ILE A 186 2.04 10.24 -2.81
CA ILE A 186 1.70 11.06 -1.63
C ILE A 186 2.74 12.17 -1.38
N SER A 187 4.01 11.92 -1.72
CA SER A 187 5.11 12.89 -1.56
C SER A 187 5.07 14.01 -2.61
N THR A 188 4.37 13.81 -3.73
CA THR A 188 4.24 14.80 -4.81
C THR A 188 2.83 15.36 -4.96
N TYR A 189 1.82 14.66 -4.44
CA TYR A 189 0.40 15.04 -4.52
C TYR A 189 -0.20 15.18 -3.12
N PHE A 190 0.37 16.07 -2.29
CA PHE A 190 -0.11 16.33 -0.92
C PHE A 190 -0.89 17.64 -0.78
N ALA A 191 -0.76 18.57 -1.74
CA ALA A 191 -1.38 19.89 -1.67
C ALA A 191 -2.91 19.84 -1.78
N THR A 192 -3.47 18.72 -2.25
CA THR A 192 -4.91 18.53 -2.41
C THR A 192 -5.30 17.09 -2.06
N ARG A 193 -6.35 16.94 -1.26
CA ARG A 193 -6.98 15.64 -0.99
C ARG A 193 -7.62 15.12 -2.26
N THR A 194 -7.37 13.87 -2.62
CA THR A 194 -7.98 13.20 -3.80
C THR A 194 -9.35 12.61 -3.51
N TYR A 195 -9.95 12.99 -2.38
CA TYR A 195 -11.27 12.58 -1.91
C TYR A 195 -11.93 13.76 -1.17
N PRO A 196 -13.28 13.78 -1.06
CA PRO A 196 -13.98 14.79 -0.28
C PRO A 196 -13.61 14.72 1.22
N PRO A 197 -13.33 15.85 1.90
CA PRO A 197 -13.03 15.85 3.32
C PRO A 197 -14.13 15.17 4.15
N VAL A 198 -13.72 14.32 5.08
CA VAL A 198 -14.56 13.50 5.95
C VAL A 198 -14.68 14.13 7.33
N ASP A 199 -13.56 14.53 7.94
CA ASP A 199 -13.53 15.11 9.29
C ASP A 199 -12.31 16.03 9.52
N ALA A 200 -12.06 16.38 10.78
CA ALA A 200 -10.99 17.29 11.17
C ALA A 200 -9.58 16.79 10.77
N THR A 201 -9.38 15.48 10.61
CA THR A 201 -8.07 14.92 10.23
C THR A 201 -7.70 15.18 8.76
N ASP A 202 -8.68 15.60 7.94
CA ASP A 202 -8.41 16.03 6.56
C ASP A 202 -8.04 17.52 6.44
N ARG A 203 -8.16 18.28 7.55
CA ARG A 203 -7.77 19.69 7.62
C ARG A 203 -6.29 19.88 7.92
N VAL A 204 -5.63 18.87 8.48
CA VAL A 204 -4.18 18.88 8.66
C VAL A 204 -3.50 18.43 7.36
N SER A 205 -2.24 18.83 7.18
CA SER A 205 -1.46 18.46 6.00
C SER A 205 -1.32 16.93 5.89
N CYS A 206 -1.39 16.37 4.67
CA CYS A 206 -0.97 15.00 4.35
C CYS A 206 0.41 14.93 3.69
N ARG A 207 1.17 16.03 3.67
CA ARG A 207 2.56 16.02 3.19
C ARG A 207 3.45 15.22 4.16
N PRO A 208 4.18 14.19 3.72
CA PRO A 208 5.19 13.55 4.55
C PRO A 208 6.34 14.52 4.89
N ASP A 209 7.01 14.32 6.02
CA ASP A 209 8.17 15.12 6.43
C ASP A 209 9.48 14.61 5.81
N PHE A 210 9.54 13.31 5.52
CA PHE A 210 10.60 12.63 4.78
C PHE A 210 10.02 11.40 4.06
N ALA A 211 10.73 10.88 3.07
CA ALA A 211 10.27 9.75 2.29
C ALA A 211 11.39 8.75 1.99
N ILE A 212 11.04 7.47 1.85
CA ILE A 212 11.97 6.37 1.59
C ILE A 212 11.37 5.48 0.49
N ALA A 213 11.99 5.50 -0.69
CA ALA A 213 11.65 4.61 -1.78
C ALA A 213 12.59 3.40 -1.78
N VAL A 214 12.03 2.21 -1.75
CA VAL A 214 12.78 0.97 -1.89
C VAL A 214 12.24 0.25 -3.12
N TYR A 215 13.10 0.12 -4.13
CA TYR A 215 12.83 -0.40 -5.47
C TYR A 215 11.47 0.03 -6.04
N PRO A 216 11.15 1.33 -6.17
CA PRO A 216 9.82 1.76 -6.59
C PRO A 216 9.50 1.26 -8.00
N GLY A 217 8.27 0.79 -8.22
CA GLY A 217 7.70 0.57 -9.55
C GLY A 217 6.84 1.74 -9.99
N HIS A 218 6.40 1.80 -11.24
CA HIS A 218 5.40 2.75 -11.73
C HIS A 218 5.74 4.24 -11.64
N VAL A 219 7.01 4.61 -11.49
CA VAL A 219 7.46 6.02 -11.38
C VAL A 219 7.98 6.57 -12.72
N TRP A 220 8.52 5.71 -13.58
CA TRP A 220 9.11 6.06 -14.86
C TRP A 220 8.06 6.10 -15.98
N ALA A 221 8.04 7.16 -16.77
CA ALA A 221 7.04 7.36 -17.83
C ALA A 221 7.11 6.29 -18.92
N HIS A 222 8.30 5.79 -19.22
CA HIS A 222 8.58 4.90 -20.35
C HIS A 222 8.55 3.41 -19.96
N GLU A 223 8.06 3.06 -18.76
CA GLU A 223 7.90 1.66 -18.35
C GLU A 223 6.87 0.87 -19.20
N ASP A 224 6.08 1.60 -19.99
CA ASP A 224 5.05 1.07 -20.89
C ASP A 224 5.57 0.84 -22.31
N GLU A 225 6.75 1.36 -22.63
CA GLU A 225 7.36 1.19 -23.94
C GLU A 225 7.93 -0.21 -24.10
N ASP A 226 8.01 -0.67 -25.35
CA ASP A 226 8.60 -1.97 -25.68
C ASP A 226 10.08 -1.99 -25.25
N ASP A 227 10.45 -3.00 -24.47
CA ASP A 227 11.79 -3.18 -23.91
C ASP A 227 12.90 -3.15 -24.98
N ASP A 228 12.62 -3.60 -26.21
CA ASP A 228 13.59 -3.62 -27.32
C ASP A 228 13.82 -2.24 -27.94
N THR A 229 12.90 -1.30 -27.70
CA THR A 229 12.89 0.02 -28.37
C THR A 229 12.99 1.21 -27.43
N ARG A 230 12.67 1.02 -26.14
CA ARG A 230 12.68 2.10 -25.15
C ARG A 230 14.09 2.64 -24.94
N ASP A 231 14.22 3.96 -24.85
CA ASP A 231 15.49 4.59 -24.50
C ASP A 231 15.60 4.70 -22.97
N PRO A 232 16.48 3.92 -22.31
CA PRO A 232 16.60 3.96 -20.86
C PRO A 232 17.18 5.28 -20.32
N THR A 233 17.68 6.16 -21.20
CA THR A 233 18.20 7.49 -20.83
C THR A 233 17.11 8.57 -20.79
N HIS A 234 15.92 8.30 -21.32
CA HIS A 234 14.78 9.19 -21.21
C HIS A 234 14.15 9.04 -19.82
N LEU A 235 14.57 9.88 -18.88
CA LEU A 235 14.24 9.76 -17.45
C LEU A 235 13.05 10.63 -17.04
N ASP A 236 11.98 10.64 -17.84
CA ASP A 236 10.76 11.37 -17.51
C ASP A 236 9.93 10.64 -16.44
N LEU A 237 9.34 11.42 -15.53
CA LEU A 237 8.39 10.92 -14.54
C LEU A 237 7.00 10.70 -15.15
N ARG A 238 6.26 9.75 -14.61
CA ARG A 238 4.83 9.60 -14.96
C ARG A 238 4.07 10.89 -14.64
N PRO A 239 3.02 11.24 -15.42
CA PRO A 239 2.30 12.51 -15.24
C PRO A 239 1.65 12.73 -13.87
N ASP A 240 1.35 11.64 -13.15
CA ASP A 240 0.79 11.65 -11.80
C ASP A 240 1.83 11.84 -10.70
N ILE A 241 3.12 11.71 -11.01
CA ILE A 241 4.23 12.02 -10.11
C ILE A 241 4.86 13.35 -10.53
N ARG A 242 4.58 14.40 -9.77
CA ARG A 242 5.10 15.75 -10.02
C ARG A 242 5.90 16.27 -8.85
N VAL A 243 7.22 16.17 -8.94
CA VAL A 243 8.11 16.75 -7.95
C VAL A 243 7.96 18.29 -7.94
N VAL A 244 7.76 18.83 -6.75
CA VAL A 244 7.61 20.27 -6.48
C VAL A 244 8.62 20.71 -5.44
N THR A 245 8.79 22.02 -5.25
CA THR A 245 9.76 22.58 -4.27
C THR A 245 9.57 22.03 -2.87
N ASP A 246 8.32 21.79 -2.48
CA ASP A 246 7.97 21.27 -1.15
C ASP A 246 7.97 19.73 -1.10
N THR A 247 8.35 19.00 -2.15
CA THR A 247 8.49 17.53 -2.06
C THR A 247 9.48 17.17 -0.94
N PRO A 248 9.15 16.21 -0.05
CA PRO A 248 9.99 15.89 1.10
C PRO A 248 11.37 15.35 0.69
N PRO A 249 12.40 15.54 1.54
CA PRO A 249 13.66 14.84 1.39
C PRO A 249 13.42 13.34 1.25
N THR A 250 13.95 12.75 0.17
CA THR A 250 13.66 11.37 -0.21
C THR A 250 14.96 10.56 -0.26
N PHE A 251 14.99 9.44 0.45
CA PHE A 251 16.00 8.40 0.29
C PHE A 251 15.54 7.40 -0.77
N LEU A 252 16.44 7.02 -1.67
CA LEU A 252 16.17 6.12 -2.79
C LEU A 252 17.12 4.92 -2.72
N LEU A 253 16.58 3.71 -2.87
CA LEU A 253 17.34 2.46 -2.94
C LEU A 253 16.77 1.56 -4.04
N GLN A 254 17.63 1.03 -4.91
CA GLN A 254 17.26 0.13 -6.00
C GLN A 254 18.44 -0.79 -6.30
N ALA A 255 18.18 -2.08 -6.51
CA ALA A 255 19.17 -2.99 -7.06
C ALA A 255 19.20 -2.84 -8.60
N GLN A 256 20.39 -2.77 -9.18
CA GLN A 256 20.53 -2.56 -10.64
C GLN A 256 20.05 -3.77 -11.46
N ASP A 257 20.15 -4.96 -10.89
CA ASP A 257 19.74 -6.25 -11.47
C ASP A 257 18.28 -6.63 -11.13
N ASP A 258 17.47 -5.67 -10.68
CA ASP A 258 16.02 -5.87 -10.56
C ASP A 258 15.38 -6.01 -11.95
N HIS A 259 14.87 -7.21 -12.22
CA HIS A 259 14.24 -7.56 -13.49
C HIS A 259 12.71 -7.29 -13.51
N VAL A 260 12.14 -6.84 -12.40
CA VAL A 260 10.72 -6.49 -12.29
C VAL A 260 10.55 -4.99 -12.48
N ASP A 261 11.24 -4.21 -11.64
CA ASP A 261 11.20 -2.75 -11.64
C ASP A 261 12.63 -2.23 -11.91
N GLY A 262 12.92 -1.96 -13.19
CA GLY A 262 14.28 -1.59 -13.63
C GLY A 262 14.79 -0.27 -13.02
N VAL A 263 16.11 -0.08 -13.02
CA VAL A 263 16.79 1.06 -12.36
C VAL A 263 16.29 2.45 -12.79
N SER A 264 15.73 2.57 -14.00
CA SER A 264 15.13 3.79 -14.53
C SER A 264 14.02 4.34 -13.63
N GLN A 265 13.30 3.49 -12.89
CA GLN A 265 12.29 3.93 -11.93
C GLN A 265 12.85 4.90 -10.89
N VAL A 266 13.99 4.54 -10.29
CA VAL A 266 14.65 5.37 -9.27
C VAL A 266 15.39 6.54 -9.89
N LEU A 267 15.99 6.35 -11.07
CA LEU A 267 16.75 7.40 -11.76
C LEU A 267 15.84 8.53 -12.23
N ALA A 268 14.66 8.22 -12.78
CA ALA A 268 13.67 9.21 -13.18
C ALA A 268 13.23 10.10 -12.01
N TYR A 269 13.07 9.53 -10.82
CA TYR A 269 12.79 10.31 -9.60
C TYR A 269 14.00 11.13 -9.15
N TYR A 270 15.19 10.53 -9.16
CA TYR A 270 16.43 11.17 -8.69
C TYR A 270 16.77 12.44 -9.48
N VAL A 271 16.69 12.41 -10.81
CA VAL A 271 17.17 13.52 -11.65
C VAL A 271 16.31 14.78 -11.56
N VAL A 272 15.07 14.65 -11.09
CA VAL A 272 14.14 15.79 -10.89
C VAL A 272 13.94 16.17 -9.42
N ALA A 273 14.46 15.36 -8.48
CA ALA A 273 14.38 15.66 -7.06
C ALA A 273 15.08 17.01 -6.76
N PRO A 274 14.44 17.94 -6.01
CA PRO A 274 15.06 19.22 -5.72
C PRO A 274 16.35 18.99 -4.93
N ALA A 275 17.47 19.48 -5.47
CA ALA A 275 18.68 19.60 -4.69
C ALA A 275 18.37 20.53 -3.51
N LYS A 276 18.54 20.06 -2.27
CA LYS A 276 18.42 20.93 -1.10
C LYS A 276 19.43 22.08 -1.28
N PRO A 277 19.04 23.36 -1.19
CA PRO A 277 20.02 24.42 -1.15
C PRO A 277 21.00 24.11 -0.01
N ARG A 278 22.31 24.16 -0.31
CA ARG A 278 23.33 24.03 0.74
C ARG A 278 23.02 25.11 1.78
N ASP A 279 22.79 24.68 3.02
CA ASP A 279 22.72 25.59 4.14
C ASP A 279 24.10 26.28 4.22
N PRO A 280 24.19 27.63 4.08
CA PRO A 280 25.44 28.31 4.30
C PRO A 280 25.72 28.24 5.80
N SER A 281 26.50 27.22 6.19
CA SER A 281 27.15 27.15 7.51
C SER A 281 27.98 28.39 7.79
#